data_AF-A0A965EGW9-F1
#
_entry.id   AF-A0A965EGW9-F1
#
_cell.length_a   1.000
_cell.length_b   1.000
_cell.length_c   1.000
_cell.angle_alpha   90.00
_cell.angle_beta   90.00
_cell.angle_gamma   90.00
#
_symmetry.space_group_name_H-M   'P 1'
#
loop_
_entity.id
_entity.type
_entity.pdbx_description
1 polymer ?
#
loop_
_entity_poly.entity_id
_entity_poly.type
_entity_poly.pdbx_seq_one_letter_code
_entity_poly.pdbx_strand_id
1 'polypeptide(L)'
;MLVIHPDECIDCGVCEPECPVEAIHPDTDDVSDKYLEVNRKFADIWPNITRKGDQPADADDWRDKENKFEEHFSEAPGQGT
;
A
#
# COMPACT_ATOMS: atom_id res chain seq x y z
N MET A 1 -6.48 2.12 -0.56
CA MET A 1 -5.02 2.01 -0.36
C MET A 1 -4.75 0.73 0.43
N LEU A 2 -3.58 0.13 0.27
CA LEU A 2 -3.10 -1.04 1.03
C LEU A 2 -1.76 -0.65 1.67
N VAL A 3 -1.49 -1.18 2.85
CA VAL A 3 -0.26 -0.91 3.61
C VAL A 3 0.36 -2.21 4.11
N ILE A 4 1.67 -2.18 4.38
CA ILE A 4 2.43 -3.30 4.93
C ILE A 4 2.76 -2.98 6.38
N HIS A 5 2.54 -3.94 7.30
CA HIS A 5 2.90 -3.77 8.70
C HIS A 5 4.43 -3.86 8.86
N PRO A 6 5.14 -2.79 9.28
CA PRO A 6 6.60 -2.79 9.31
C PRO A 6 7.15 -3.78 10.35
N ASP A 7 6.51 -3.91 11.51
CA ASP A 7 7.00 -4.81 12.56
C ASP A 7 6.73 -6.31 12.29
N GLU A 8 5.87 -6.64 11.32
CA GLU A 8 5.61 -8.03 10.89
C GLU A 8 6.32 -8.38 9.57
N CYS A 9 6.74 -7.37 8.81
CA CYS A 9 7.53 -7.55 7.61
C CYS A 9 8.89 -8.19 7.97
N ILE A 10 9.32 -9.14 7.14
CA ILE A 10 10.60 -9.86 7.30
C ILE A 10 11.56 -9.60 6.13
N ASP A 11 11.29 -8.56 5.35
CA ASP A 11 12.12 -8.09 4.24
C ASP A 11 12.46 -9.17 3.20
N CYS A 12 11.47 -10.01 2.86
CA CYS A 12 11.67 -11.10 1.91
C CYS A 12 11.68 -10.66 0.43
N GLY A 13 11.23 -9.44 0.13
CA GLY A 13 11.22 -8.86 -1.22
C GLY A 13 10.25 -9.49 -2.23
N VAL A 14 9.40 -10.44 -1.82
CA VAL A 14 8.53 -11.18 -2.77
C VAL A 14 7.39 -10.31 -3.31
N CYS A 15 6.91 -9.34 -2.54
CA CYS A 15 5.78 -8.50 -2.93
C CYS A 15 6.13 -7.39 -3.92
N GLU A 16 7.38 -6.92 -3.93
CA GLU A 16 7.88 -5.86 -4.80
C GLU A 16 7.61 -6.13 -6.30
N PRO A 17 8.08 -7.26 -6.89
CA PRO A 17 7.86 -7.53 -8.31
C PRO A 17 6.41 -7.91 -8.65
N GLU A 18 5.59 -8.24 -7.65
CA GLU A 18 4.20 -8.64 -7.85
C GLU A 18 3.25 -7.42 -7.96
N CYS A 19 3.72 -6.23 -7.59
CA CYS A 19 2.93 -5.01 -7.68
C CYS A 19 2.87 -4.47 -9.13
N PRO A 20 1.70 -4.48 -9.81
CA PRO A 20 1.62 -4.07 -11.23
C PRO A 20 1.91 -2.57 -11.48
N VAL A 21 1.93 -1.78 -10.41
CA VAL A 21 2.18 -0.34 -10.43
C VAL A 21 3.46 0.03 -9.68
N GLU A 22 4.27 -0.96 -9.32
CA GLU A 22 5.61 -0.78 -8.72
C GLU A 22 5.59 0.15 -7.49
N ALA A 23 4.54 0.07 -6.66
CA ALA A 23 4.34 0.98 -5.52
C ALA A 23 4.96 0.48 -4.20
N ILE A 24 5.59 -0.70 -4.21
CA ILE A 24 6.19 -1.31 -3.02
C ILE A 24 7.70 -1.11 -3.10
N HIS A 25 8.28 -0.47 -2.09
CA HIS A 25 9.70 -0.19 -1.97
C HIS A 25 10.21 -0.67 -0.61
N PRO A 26 11.50 -1.06 -0.50
CA PRO A 26 12.11 -1.35 0.79
C PRO A 26 12.20 -0.07 1.64
N ASP A 27 12.20 -0.24 2.96
CA ASP A 27 12.34 0.86 3.93
C ASP A 27 13.71 1.56 3.90
N THR A 28 14.69 0.93 3.24
CA THR A 28 16.00 1.52 2.97
C THR A 28 16.03 2.49 1.79
N ASP A 29 14.95 2.58 1.01
CA ASP A 29 14.80 3.53 -0.10
C ASP A 29 14.28 4.87 0.43
N ASP A 30 14.93 5.97 0.05
CA ASP A 30 14.53 7.35 0.43
C ASP A 30 13.07 7.67 0.03
N VAL A 31 12.55 7.01 -1.02
CA VAL A 31 11.16 7.19 -1.47
C VAL A 31 10.15 6.67 -0.43
N SER A 32 10.56 5.71 0.41
CA SER A 32 9.72 5.07 1.42
C SER A 32 9.52 5.93 2.66
N ASP A 33 10.45 6.85 2.99
CA ASP A 33 10.46 7.62 4.24
C ASP A 33 9.13 8.28 4.57
N LYS A 34 8.47 8.84 3.55
CA LYS A 34 7.17 9.51 3.68
C LYS A 34 6.04 8.56 4.07
N TYR A 35 6.13 7.30 3.67
CA TYR A 35 5.08 6.30 3.83
C TYR A 35 5.30 5.35 5.02
N LEU A 36 6.47 5.37 5.66
CA LEU A 36 6.75 4.50 6.81
C LEU A 36 5.76 4.70 7.96
N GLU A 37 5.53 5.94 8.37
CA GLU A 37 4.58 6.27 9.45
C GLU A 37 3.13 6.03 9.04
N VAL A 38 2.82 6.24 7.75
CA VAL A 38 1.50 5.94 7.19
C VAL A 38 1.24 4.43 7.27
N ASN A 39 2.19 3.63 6.80
CA ASN A 39 2.11 2.18 6.83
C ASN A 39 1.96 1.65 8.25
N ARG A 40 2.77 2.15 9.19
CA ARG A 40 2.69 1.82 10.61
C ARG A 40 1.29 2.12 11.18
N LYS A 41 0.83 3.38 11.05
CA LYS A 41 -0.47 3.82 11.59
C LYS A 41 -1.62 2.99 11.05
N PHE A 42 -1.67 2.77 9.73
CA PHE A 42 -2.82 2.13 9.11
C PHE A 42 -2.79 0.61 9.23
N ALA A 43 -1.62 -0.01 9.34
CA ALA A 43 -1.51 -1.44 9.62
C ALA A 43 -2.06 -1.82 11.01
N ASP A 44 -1.95 -0.92 12.01
CA ASP A 44 -2.49 -1.14 13.35
C ASP A 44 -4.03 -1.09 13.41
N ILE A 45 -4.69 -0.34 12.51
CA ILE A 45 -6.13 -0.03 12.61
C ILE A 45 -6.98 -0.65 11.49
N TRP A 46 -6.39 -1.02 10.36
CA TRP A 46 -7.10 -1.64 9.26
C TRP A 46 -7.18 -3.16 9.41
N PRO A 47 -8.24 -3.81 8.88
CA PRO A 47 -8.32 -5.26 8.88
C PRO A 47 -7.22 -5.88 8.02
N ASN A 48 -6.74 -7.06 8.43
CA ASN A 48 -5.73 -7.81 7.71
C ASN A 48 -6.32 -8.44 6.43
N ILE A 49 -5.61 -8.29 5.30
CA ILE A 49 -5.95 -8.90 4.02
C ILE A 49 -4.99 -10.08 3.75
N THR A 50 -5.55 -11.29 3.63
CA THR A 50 -4.75 -12.52 3.40
C THR A 50 -5.05 -13.21 2.08
N ARG A 51 -6.01 -12.68 1.31
CA ARG A 51 -6.41 -13.22 0.01
C ARG A 51 -6.47 -12.10 -1.01
N LYS A 52 -6.18 -12.45 -2.26
CA LYS A 52 -6.33 -11.54 -3.38
C LYS A 52 -7.82 -11.33 -3.66
N GLY A 53 -8.28 -10.10 -3.53
CA GLY A 53 -9.58 -9.65 -4.03
C GLY A 53 -9.51 -9.15 -5.46
N ASP A 54 -10.63 -8.61 -5.93
CA ASP A 54 -10.69 -7.93 -7.23
C ASP A 54 -10.07 -6.53 -7.14
N GLN A 55 -9.37 -6.14 -8.19
CA GLN A 55 -8.90 -4.77 -8.33
C GLN A 55 -10.10 -3.83 -8.56
N PRO A 56 -10.04 -2.56 -8.09
CA PRO A 56 -11.06 -1.58 -8.42
C PRO A 56 -11.26 -1.45 -9.94
N ALA A 57 -12.51 -1.28 -10.38
CA ALA A 57 -12.83 -1.20 -11.81
C ALA A 57 -12.18 0.01 -12.51
N ASP A 58 -11.84 1.05 -11.75
CA ASP A 58 -11.17 2.27 -12.18
C ASP A 58 -9.64 2.22 -11.97
N ALA A 59 -9.05 1.07 -11.61
CA ALA A 59 -7.62 0.96 -11.28
C ALA A 59 -6.69 1.54 -12.38
N ASP A 60 -7.02 1.32 -13.66
CA ASP A 60 -6.24 1.84 -14.79
C ASP A 60 -6.27 3.38 -14.86
N ASP A 61 -7.42 4.01 -14.56
CA ASP A 61 -7.56 5.47 -14.53
C ASP A 61 -6.75 6.11 -13.40
N TRP A 62 -6.44 5.34 -12.35
CA TRP A 62 -5.67 5.77 -11.19
C TRP A 62 -4.21 5.41 -11.26
N ARG A 63 -3.77 4.62 -12.24
CA ARG A 63 -2.40 4.11 -12.32
C ARG A 63 -1.37 5.22 -12.30
N ASP A 64 -1.49 6.16 -13.24
CA ASP A 64 -0.51 7.20 -13.51
C ASP A 64 -0.85 8.56 -12.88
N LYS A 65 -1.88 8.62 -12.03
CA LYS A 65 -2.21 9.85 -11.29
C LYS A 65 -1.16 10.12 -10.22
N GLU A 66 -0.63 11.34 -10.23
CA GLU A 66 0.28 11.86 -9.22
C GLU A 66 -0.48 12.25 -7.94
N ASN A 67 0.24 12.41 -6.82
CA ASN A 67 -0.27 12.94 -5.54
C ASN A 67 -1.56 12.28 -5.00
N LYS A 68 -1.77 11.00 -5.31
CA LYS A 68 -2.96 10.22 -4.87
C LYS A 68 -3.14 10.21 -3.35
N PHE A 69 -2.04 10.23 -2.60
CA PHE A 69 -2.11 10.25 -1.14
C PHE A 69 -2.56 11.63 -0.63
N GLU A 70 -2.01 12.72 -1.16
CA GLU A 70 -2.36 14.07 -0.70
C GLU A 70 -3.77 14.48 -1.09
N GLU A 71 -4.21 14.12 -2.30
CA GLU A 71 -5.43 14.65 -2.89
C GLU A 71 -6.65 13.74 -2.71
N HIS A 72 -6.43 12.44 -2.53
CA HIS A 72 -7.50 11.44 -2.62
C HIS A 72 -7.48 10.40 -1.50
N PHE A 73 -6.60 10.53 -0.50
CA PHE A 73 -6.53 9.59 0.59
C PHE A 73 -7.75 9.66 1.51
N SER A 74 -8.18 8.49 1.96
CA SER A 74 -9.21 8.29 2.97
C SER A 74 -8.64 7.40 4.07
N GLU A 75 -8.86 7.78 5.33
CA GLU A 75 -8.44 6.97 6.49
C GLU A 75 -9.29 5.69 6.66
N ALA A 76 -10.41 5.57 5.95
CA ALA A 76 -11.21 4.36 5.97
C ALA A 76 -10.50 3.21 5.25
N PRO A 77 -10.56 1.97 5.78
CA PRO A 77 -9.99 0.82 5.08
C PRO A 77 -10.68 0.60 3.74
N GLY A 78 -9.95 0.00 2.79
CA GLY A 78 -10.54 -0.47 1.54
C GLY A 78 -11.61 -1.54 1.78
N GLN A 79 -12.52 -1.72 0.83
CA GLN A 79 -13.58 -2.75 0.90
C GLN A 79 -13.08 -4.17 0.57
N GLY A 80 -11.77 -4.41 0.61
CA GLY A 80 -11.16 -5.70 0.28
C GLY A 80 -11.30 -6.71 1.42
N THR A 81 -11.66 -7.95 1.09
CA THR A 81 -11.63 -9.13 1.97
C THR A 81 -10.35 -9.92 1.79
#